data_AF-A0A4U1JIA8-F1
#
_entry.id   AF-A0A4U1JIA8-F1
#
_cell.length_a   1.000
_cell.length_b   1.000
_cell.length_c   1.000
_cell.angle_alpha   90.00
_cell.angle_beta   90.00
_cell.angle_gamma   90.00
#
_symmetry.space_group_name_H-M   'P 1'
#
loop_
_entity.id
_entity.type
_entity.pdbx_description
1 polymer ?
#
loop_
_entity_poly.entity_id
_entity_poly.type
_entity_poly.pdbx_seq_one_letter_code
_entity_poly.pdbx_strand_id
1 'polypeptide(L)'
;MAHTKDDEIRAALLELRREYLAELPDLLQQLAEVVSAAKQGTQNAMRAAVSRAHALRGTAGSYRFQEISDAAGLVEDGLLGIQGGWLPAEQAWPEIERAVAGARAACDRAVAELRP
;
A
#
# COMPACT_ATOMS: atom_id res chain seq x y z
N MET A 1 -8.98 -37.30 -11.46
CA MET A 1 -9.32 -35.94 -11.95
C MET A 1 -8.00 -35.29 -12.30
N ALA A 2 -7.78 -34.94 -13.57
CA ALA A 2 -6.52 -34.33 -13.99
C ALA A 2 -6.50 -32.87 -13.52
N HIS A 3 -5.59 -32.52 -12.60
CA HIS A 3 -5.25 -31.13 -12.33
C HIS A 3 -4.65 -30.57 -13.62
N THR A 4 -5.23 -29.49 -14.14
CA THR A 4 -4.70 -28.86 -15.36
C THR A 4 -3.52 -27.96 -14.98
N LYS A 5 -2.61 -27.69 -15.91
CA LYS A 5 -1.52 -26.73 -15.72
C LYS A 5 -2.04 -25.35 -15.26
N ASP A 6 -3.26 -24.99 -15.67
CA ASP A 6 -3.93 -23.77 -15.27
C ASP A 6 -4.38 -23.78 -13.80
N ASP A 7 -4.79 -24.94 -13.28
CA ASP A 7 -5.15 -25.11 -11.86
C ASP A 7 -3.91 -25.01 -10.97
N GLU A 8 -2.78 -25.58 -11.40
CA GLU A 8 -1.49 -25.48 -10.70
C GLU A 8 -0.99 -24.02 -10.65
N ILE A 9 -1.08 -23.29 -11.77
CA ILE A 9 -0.73 -21.86 -11.82
C ILE A 9 -1.65 -21.06 -10.89
N ARG A 10 -2.95 -21.34 -10.88
CA ARG A 10 -3.91 -20.64 -10.01
C ARG A 10 -3.61 -20.90 -8.53
N ALA A 11 -3.30 -22.14 -8.15
CA ALA A 11 -2.94 -22.50 -6.79
C ALA A 11 -1.65 -21.78 -6.35
N ALA A 12 -0.62 -21.76 -7.20
CA ALA A 12 0.63 -21.04 -6.92
C ALA A 12 0.41 -19.54 -6.75
N LEU A 13 -0.42 -18.91 -7.60
CA LEU A 13 -0.76 -17.49 -7.48
C LEU A 13 -1.55 -17.19 -6.19
N LEU A 14 -2.46 -18.07 -5.79
CA LEU A 14 -3.20 -17.91 -4.54
C LEU A 14 -2.29 -18.00 -3.32
N GLU A 15 -1.29 -18.89 -3.35
CA GLU A 15 -0.32 -19.01 -2.27
C GLU A 15 0.55 -17.76 -2.15
N LEU A 16 1.09 -17.26 -3.27
CA LEU A 16 1.85 -16.01 -3.28
C LEU A 16 1.02 -14.81 -2.78
N ARG A 17 -0.28 -14.76 -3.11
CA ARG A 17 -1.19 -13.73 -2.59
C ARG A 17 -1.39 -13.85 -1.09
N ARG A 18 -1.46 -15.07 -0.53
CA ARG A 18 -1.57 -15.30 0.92
C ARG A 18 -0.30 -14.90 1.66
N GLU A 19 0.87 -15.28 1.13
CA GLU A 19 2.16 -14.88 1.68
C GLU A 19 2.29 -13.36 1.74
N TYR A 20 2.02 -12.68 0.61
CA TYR A 20 2.06 -11.22 0.56
C TYR A 20 1.02 -10.56 1.49
N LEU A 21 -0.19 -11.12 1.57
CA LEU A 21 -1.22 -10.62 2.49
C LEU A 21 -0.81 -10.76 3.96
N ALA A 22 -0.03 -11.78 4.32
CA ALA A 22 0.49 -11.93 5.68
C ALA A 22 1.50 -10.84 6.06
N GLU A 23 2.28 -10.36 5.09
CA GLU A 23 3.26 -9.26 5.28
C GLU A 23 2.61 -7.87 5.21
N LEU A 24 1.50 -7.75 4.49
CA LEU A 24 0.89 -6.46 4.15
C LEU A 24 0.51 -5.57 5.35
N PRO A 25 -0.03 -6.09 6.47
CA PRO A 25 -0.30 -5.29 7.66
C PRO A 25 0.94 -4.57 8.19
N ASP A 26 2.09 -5.26 8.23
CA ASP A 26 3.34 -4.68 8.71
C ASP A 26 3.90 -3.66 7.73
N LEU A 27 3.81 -3.91 6.42
CA LEU A 27 4.19 -2.94 5.40
C LEU A 27 3.36 -1.65 5.49
N LEU A 28 2.06 -1.76 5.73
CA LEU A 28 1.15 -0.63 5.90
C LEU A 28 1.41 0.12 7.21
N GLN A 29 1.72 -0.58 8.28
CA GLN A 29 2.13 0.03 9.55
C GLN A 29 3.41 0.86 9.37
N GLN A 30 4.41 0.29 8.70
CA GLN A 30 5.65 1.01 8.42
C GLN A 30 5.42 2.22 7.50
N LEU A 31 4.51 2.13 6.52
CA LEU A 31 4.11 3.27 5.69
C LEU A 31 3.49 4.39 6.54
N ALA A 32 2.56 4.06 7.44
CA ALA A 32 1.93 5.02 8.33
C ALA A 32 2.96 5.75 9.23
N GLU A 33 3.94 5.02 9.76
CA GLU A 33 5.00 5.58 10.61
C GLU A 33 5.88 6.59 9.85
N VAL A 34 6.34 6.23 8.64
CA VAL A 34 7.18 7.14 7.86
C VAL A 34 6.40 8.35 7.34
N VAL A 35 5.10 8.18 7.01
CA VAL A 35 4.21 9.29 6.62
C VAL A 35 4.04 10.26 7.79
N SER A 36 3.80 9.75 9.01
CA SER A 36 3.73 10.57 10.21
C SER A 36 5.04 11.32 10.47
N ALA A 37 6.19 10.65 10.34
CA ALA A 37 7.50 11.29 10.50
C ALA A 37 7.77 12.35 9.41
N ALA A 38 7.28 12.14 8.18
CA ALA A 38 7.37 13.11 7.10
C ALA A 38 6.52 14.36 7.40
N LYS A 39 5.30 14.18 7.93
CA LYS A 39 4.43 15.28 8.36
C LYS A 39 5.06 16.14 9.47
N GLN A 40 5.84 15.52 10.36
CA GLN A 40 6.57 16.20 11.43
C GLN A 40 7.83 16.94 10.95
N GLY A 41 8.15 16.92 9.64
CA GLY A 41 9.27 17.67 9.06
C GLY A 41 10.62 16.98 9.14
N THR A 42 10.66 15.66 9.39
CA THR A 42 11.92 14.91 9.38
C THR A 42 12.43 14.79 7.95
N GLN A 43 13.55 15.45 7.62
CA GLN A 43 14.03 15.64 6.25
C GLN A 43 14.28 14.33 5.46
N ASN A 44 14.64 13.24 6.14
CA ASN A 44 14.79 11.91 5.53
C ASN A 44 13.49 11.10 5.43
N ALA A 45 12.47 11.45 6.21
CA ALA A 45 11.22 10.71 6.24
C ALA A 45 10.38 10.92 4.98
N MET A 46 10.42 12.11 4.37
CA MET A 46 9.67 12.39 3.13
C MET A 46 10.07 11.44 1.99
N ARG A 47 11.38 11.33 1.72
CA ARG A 47 11.89 10.40 0.68
C ARG A 47 11.57 8.95 1.00
N ALA A 48 11.69 8.56 2.26
CA ALA A 48 11.35 7.20 2.70
C ALA A 48 9.85 6.90 2.51
N ALA A 49 8.97 7.86 2.81
CA ALA A 49 7.54 7.73 2.63
C ALA A 49 7.16 7.59 1.15
N VAL A 50 7.72 8.43 0.27
CA VAL A 50 7.52 8.31 -1.19
C VAL A 50 7.96 6.94 -1.69
N SER A 51 9.18 6.51 -1.35
CA SER A 51 9.72 5.22 -1.80
C SER A 51 8.88 4.03 -1.32
N ARG A 52 8.39 4.08 -0.07
CA ARG A 52 7.52 3.02 0.49
C ARG A 52 6.14 3.01 -0.16
N ALA A 53 5.54 4.17 -0.37
CA ALA A 53 4.25 4.29 -1.06
C ALA A 53 4.35 3.74 -2.50
N HIS A 54 5.42 4.09 -3.23
CA HIS A 54 5.70 3.60 -4.57
C HIS A 54 5.84 2.06 -4.60
N ALA A 55 6.66 1.51 -3.71
CA ALA A 55 6.88 0.06 -3.63
C ALA A 55 5.58 -0.69 -3.31
N LEU A 56 4.79 -0.17 -2.35
CA LEU A 56 3.51 -0.75 -1.97
C LEU A 56 2.50 -0.70 -3.11
N ARG A 57 2.40 0.43 -3.82
CA ARG A 57 1.56 0.59 -5.02
C ARG A 57 1.86 -0.49 -6.06
N GLY A 58 3.14 -0.65 -6.42
CA GLY A 58 3.57 -1.61 -7.44
C GLY A 58 3.37 -3.07 -7.04
N THR A 59 3.74 -3.41 -5.80
CA THR A 59 3.64 -4.79 -5.30
C THR A 59 2.18 -5.20 -5.07
N ALA A 60 1.35 -4.36 -4.44
CA ALA A 60 -0.07 -4.64 -4.23
C ALA A 60 -0.83 -4.82 -5.56
N GLY A 61 -0.52 -4.01 -6.57
CA GLY A 61 -1.11 -4.15 -7.91
C GLY A 61 -0.74 -5.47 -8.60
N SER A 62 0.51 -5.92 -8.43
CA SER A 62 0.99 -7.19 -8.97
C SER A 62 0.23 -8.39 -8.38
N TYR A 63 -0.12 -8.31 -7.09
CA TYR A 63 -0.90 -9.31 -6.36
C TYR A 63 -2.43 -9.10 -6.41
N ARG A 64 -2.91 -8.18 -7.26
CA ARG A 64 -4.35 -7.86 -7.45
C ARG A 64 -5.05 -7.32 -6.21
N PHE A 65 -4.32 -6.70 -5.29
CA PHE A 65 -4.89 -5.92 -4.19
C PHE A 65 -5.13 -4.48 -4.65
N GLN A 66 -6.08 -4.29 -5.56
CA GLN A 66 -6.27 -3.03 -6.29
C GLN A 66 -6.55 -1.85 -5.35
N GLU A 67 -7.46 -2.00 -4.39
CA GLU A 67 -7.81 -0.93 -3.45
C GLU A 67 -6.61 -0.46 -2.61
N ILE A 68 -5.71 -1.38 -2.24
CA ILE A 68 -4.48 -1.07 -1.51
C ILE A 68 -3.48 -0.36 -2.43
N SER A 69 -3.35 -0.84 -3.67
CA SER A 69 -2.49 -0.23 -4.69
C SER A 69 -2.89 1.22 -4.98
N ASP A 70 -4.18 1.47 -5.18
CA ASP A 70 -4.72 2.79 -5.48
C ASP A 70 -4.54 3.75 -4.30
N ALA A 71 -4.82 3.29 -3.08
CA ALA A 71 -4.60 4.06 -1.88
C ALA A 71 -3.11 4.41 -1.67
N ALA A 72 -2.19 3.46 -1.91
CA ALA A 72 -0.75 3.73 -1.88
C ALA A 72 -0.32 4.75 -2.96
N GLY A 73 -0.95 4.71 -4.13
CA GLY A 73 -0.74 5.72 -5.18
C GLY A 73 -1.17 7.12 -4.76
N LEU A 74 -2.33 7.26 -4.10
CA LEU A 74 -2.76 8.55 -3.56
C LEU A 74 -1.80 9.11 -2.50
N VAL A 75 -1.23 8.24 -1.66
CA VAL A 75 -0.18 8.63 -0.71
C VAL A 75 1.07 9.10 -1.46
N GLU A 76 1.54 8.34 -2.44
CA GLU A 76 2.70 8.67 -3.26
C GLU A 76 2.54 10.03 -3.95
N ASP A 77 1.42 10.23 -4.66
CA ASP A 77 1.12 11.44 -5.42
C ASP A 77 1.03 12.67 -4.50
N GLY A 78 0.38 12.52 -3.33
CA GLY A 78 0.27 13.59 -2.34
C GLY A 78 1.65 14.00 -1.78
N LEU A 79 2.50 13.02 -1.44
CA LEU A 79 3.85 13.29 -0.93
C LEU A 79 4.74 13.95 -1.98
N LEU A 80 4.70 13.48 -3.23
CA LEU A 80 5.39 14.11 -4.35
C LEU A 80 4.91 15.55 -4.58
N GLY A 81 3.60 15.78 -4.44
CA GLY A 81 2.99 17.11 -4.52
C GLY A 81 3.52 18.10 -3.51
N ILE A 82 3.67 17.66 -2.27
CA ILE A 82 4.31 18.47 -1.22
C ILE A 82 5.78 18.71 -1.58
N GLN A 83 6.52 17.67 -1.92
CA GLN A 83 7.97 17.75 -2.16
C GLN A 83 8.32 18.69 -3.32
N GLY A 84 7.52 18.70 -4.37
CA GLY A 84 7.75 19.56 -5.53
C GLY A 84 7.00 20.90 -5.49
N GLY A 85 6.25 21.17 -4.43
CA GLY A 85 5.67 22.48 -4.16
C GLY A 85 4.44 22.85 -5.01
N TRP A 86 3.85 21.90 -5.75
CA TRP A 86 2.63 22.13 -6.52
C TRP A 86 1.35 21.77 -5.76
N LEU A 87 1.47 21.12 -4.60
CA LEU A 87 0.36 20.83 -3.70
C LEU A 87 0.64 21.40 -2.30
N PRO A 88 -0.19 22.33 -1.78
CA PRO A 88 -0.04 22.84 -0.42
C PRO A 88 -0.15 21.71 0.61
N ALA A 89 0.80 21.66 1.55
CA ALA A 89 0.84 20.61 2.58
C ALA A 89 -0.44 20.52 3.41
N GLU A 90 -1.07 21.67 3.71
CA GLU A 90 -2.34 21.75 4.45
C GLU A 90 -3.50 21.04 3.73
N GLN A 91 -3.48 21.01 2.40
CA GLN A 91 -4.47 20.32 1.58
C GLN A 91 -4.10 18.86 1.34
N ALA A 92 -2.81 18.57 1.21
CA ALA A 92 -2.29 17.23 0.93
C ALA A 92 -2.44 16.28 2.12
N TRP A 93 -2.07 16.72 3.34
CA TRP A 93 -1.99 15.82 4.49
C TRP A 93 -3.32 15.12 4.84
N PRO A 94 -4.48 15.80 4.86
CA PRO A 94 -5.76 15.13 5.12
C PRO A 94 -6.13 14.05 4.10
N GLU A 95 -5.72 14.21 2.83
CA GLU A 95 -5.95 13.21 1.78
C GLU A 95 -4.98 12.03 1.92
N ILE A 96 -3.70 12.31 2.21
CA ILE A 96 -2.68 11.29 2.47
C ILE A 96 -3.09 10.42 3.67
N GLU A 97 -3.54 11.03 4.77
CA GLU A 97 -3.98 10.31 5.96
C GLU A 97 -5.21 9.44 5.70
N ARG A 98 -6.18 9.96 4.92
CA ARG A 98 -7.34 9.17 4.47
C ARG A 98 -6.92 7.99 3.60
N ALA A 99 -5.96 8.19 2.69
CA ALA A 99 -5.46 7.14 1.83
C ALA A 99 -4.74 6.04 2.64
N VAL A 100 -3.89 6.40 3.61
CA VAL A 100 -3.27 5.42 4.53
C VAL A 100 -4.33 4.61 5.30
N ALA A 101 -5.35 5.28 5.85
CA ALA A 101 -6.44 4.61 6.55
C ALA A 101 -7.26 3.70 5.61
N GLY A 102 -7.50 4.14 4.37
CA GLY A 102 -8.18 3.36 3.34
C GLY A 102 -7.42 2.08 2.97
N ALA A 103 -6.09 2.18 2.81
CA ALA A 103 -5.23 1.03 2.54
C ALA A 103 -5.27 0.00 3.69
N ARG A 104 -5.25 0.47 4.94
CA ARG A 104 -5.39 -0.39 6.13
C ARG A 104 -6.73 -1.10 6.16
N ALA A 105 -7.83 -0.38 5.95
CA ALA A 105 -9.17 -0.97 5.93
C ALA A 105 -9.34 -1.99 4.78
N ALA A 106 -8.75 -1.74 3.61
CA ALA A 106 -8.74 -2.68 2.50
C ALA A 106 -7.93 -3.95 2.82
N CYS A 107 -6.80 -3.81 3.50
CA CYS A 107 -6.03 -4.95 4.02
C CYS A 107 -6.85 -5.77 5.01
N ASP A 108 -7.51 -5.14 5.98
CA ASP A 108 -8.34 -5.84 6.96
C ASP A 108 -9.49 -6.63 6.30
N ARG A 109 -10.12 -6.07 5.24
CA ARG A 109 -11.10 -6.79 4.42
C ARG A 109 -10.49 -7.99 3.69
N ALA A 110 -9.35 -7.80 3.03
CA ALA A 110 -8.67 -8.87 2.31
C ALA A 110 -8.24 -10.01 3.24
N VAL A 111 -7.76 -9.68 4.45
CA VAL A 111 -7.44 -10.68 5.49
C VAL A 111 -8.68 -11.46 5.91
N ALA A 112 -9.84 -10.80 6.05
CA ALA A 112 -11.09 -11.47 6.38
C ALA A 112 -11.58 -12.39 5.25
N GLU A 113 -11.41 -12.01 3.99
CA GLU A 113 -11.82 -12.80 2.82
C GLU A 113 -10.95 -14.04 2.56
N LEU A 114 -9.65 -13.94 2.88
CA LEU A 114 -8.68 -15.04 2.68
C LEU A 114 -8.56 -15.98 3.87
N ARG A 115 -9.29 -15.74 4.96
CA ARG A 115 -9.38 -16.65 6.11
C ARG A 115 -10.36 -17.80 5.76
N PRO A 116 -9.94 -19.07 5.85
CA PRO A 116 -10.78 -20.23 5.53
C PRO A 116 -11.95 -20.41 6.52
#